data_AF-A0A1Y1LYD8-F1
#
_entry.id   AF-A0A1Y1LYD8-F1
#
_cell.length_a   1.000
_cell.length_b   1.000
_cell.length_c   1.000
_cell.angle_alpha   90.00
_cell.angle_beta   90.00
_cell.angle_gamma   90.00
#
_symmetry.space_group_name_H-M   'P 1'
#
loop_
_entity.id
_entity.type
_entity.pdbx_description
1 polymer ?
#
loop_
_entity_poly.entity_id
_entity_poly.type
_entity_poly.pdbx_seq_one_letter_code
_entity_poly.pdbx_strand_id
1 'polypeptide(L)'
;RQYGFVQTIFTPTRDKNCIDNIFINFATNDFTTNTIESGLSDHLGQSIKIKTKPTDKGAEYTTTTHRPFSLTGYQKFFELLSNIEWKQALNQCGSDPFSTFFKEFHNAFLLCF
;
A
#
# COMPACT_ATOMS: atom_id res chain seq x y z
N ARG A 1 -19.22 28.03 -5.06
CA ARG A 1 -20.41 27.26 -4.61
C ARG A 1 -19.97 25.82 -4.40
N GLN A 2 -20.04 25.28 -3.18
CA GLN A 2 -19.81 23.85 -2.94
C GLN A 2 -21.07 23.09 -3.32
N TYR A 3 -20.95 22.09 -4.19
CA TYR A 3 -22.06 21.25 -4.66
C TYR A 3 -22.51 20.22 -3.60
N GLY A 4 -22.50 20.59 -2.31
CA GLY A 4 -22.81 19.70 -1.19
C GLY A 4 -21.70 18.71 -0.82
N PHE A 5 -20.53 18.79 -1.46
CA PHE A 5 -19.35 18.01 -1.11
C PHE A 5 -18.30 18.88 -0.40
N VAL A 6 -17.63 18.28 0.59
CA VAL A 6 -16.49 18.84 1.30
C VAL A 6 -15.25 18.02 0.96
N GLN A 7 -14.18 18.73 0.60
CA GLN A 7 -12.86 18.14 0.41
C GLN A 7 -12.32 17.71 1.77
N THR A 8 -11.94 16.45 1.89
CA THR A 8 -11.50 15.92 3.19
C THR A 8 -10.04 16.21 3.48
N ILE A 9 -9.20 16.53 2.49
CA ILE A 9 -7.76 16.66 2.67
C ILE A 9 -7.22 17.83 1.86
N PHE A 10 -6.33 18.63 2.47
CA PHE A 10 -5.71 19.79 1.83
C PHE A 10 -4.17 19.70 1.79
N THR A 11 -3.62 18.68 2.44
CA THR A 11 -2.20 18.41 2.48
C THR A 11 -1.73 17.77 1.17
N PRO A 12 -0.51 18.08 0.69
CA PRO A 12 0.08 17.39 -0.44
C PRO A 12 0.12 15.88 -0.22
N THR A 13 -0.14 15.13 -1.29
CA THR A 13 0.01 13.68 -1.32
C THR A 13 1.10 13.21 -2.25
N ARG A 14 1.61 14.07 -3.13
CA ARG A 14 2.79 13.81 -3.95
C ARG A 14 3.66 15.05 -3.99
N ASP A 15 4.85 14.98 -3.41
CA ASP A 15 5.74 16.12 -3.24
C ASP A 15 5.02 17.35 -2.64
N LYS A 16 4.78 18.38 -3.46
CA LYS A 16 4.09 19.62 -3.10
C LYS A 16 2.66 19.71 -3.65
N ASN A 17 2.19 18.65 -4.32
CA ASN A 17 0.90 18.62 -5.01
C ASN A 17 -0.15 17.83 -4.22
N CYS A 18 -1.39 18.32 -4.23
CA CYS A 18 -2.56 17.67 -3.63
C CYS A 18 -3.45 17.12 -4.76
N ILE A 19 -3.00 16.03 -5.39
CA ILE A 19 -3.66 15.45 -6.57
C ILE A 19 -4.62 14.32 -6.20
N ASP A 20 -4.36 13.62 -5.11
CA ASP A 20 -5.26 12.62 -4.56
C ASP A 20 -6.29 13.36 -3.70
N ASN A 21 -7.59 13.12 -3.91
CA ASN A 21 -8.63 13.81 -3.17
C ASN A 21 -9.81 12.89 -2.93
N ILE A 22 -10.34 12.94 -1.72
CA ILE A 22 -11.60 12.32 -1.36
C ILE A 22 -12.58 13.44 -0.99
N PHE A 23 -13.76 13.38 -1.58
CA PHE A 23 -14.84 14.33 -1.34
C PHE A 23 -16.00 13.59 -0.70
N ILE A 24 -16.54 14.14 0.39
CA ILE A 24 -17.69 13.56 1.09
C ILE A 24 -18.83 14.56 1.13
N ASN A 25 -20.07 14.07 1.03
CA ASN A 25 -21.29 14.86 1.23
C ASN A 25 -22.05 14.45 2.50
N PHE A 26 -21.45 13.57 3.31
CA PHE A 26 -21.95 13.11 4.59
C PHE A 26 -20.93 13.43 5.68
N ALA A 27 -21.39 13.51 6.93
CA ALA A 27 -20.53 13.83 8.08
C ALA A 27 -19.60 15.03 7.85
N THR A 28 -20.08 16.05 7.12
CA THR A 28 -19.27 17.19 6.61
C THR A 28 -18.62 18.02 7.71
N ASN A 29 -19.05 17.86 8.96
CA ASN A 29 -18.52 18.53 10.15
C ASN A 29 -17.94 17.56 11.20
N ASP A 30 -17.97 16.24 10.96
CA ASP A 30 -17.55 15.22 11.93
C ASP A 30 -16.73 14.11 11.25
N PHE A 31 -15.60 14.53 10.68
CA PHE A 31 -14.58 13.63 10.16
C PHE A 31 -13.20 14.13 10.58
N THR A 32 -12.25 13.21 10.64
CA THR A 32 -10.82 13.53 10.77
C THR A 32 -10.07 12.93 9.59
N THR A 33 -9.03 13.61 9.16
CA THR A 33 -8.22 13.19 8.02
C THR A 33 -6.74 13.31 8.33
N ASN A 34 -5.93 12.48 7.69
CA ASN A 34 -4.48 12.60 7.72
C ASN A 34 -3.88 11.91 6.49
N THR A 35 -2.68 12.35 6.10
CA THR A 35 -1.83 11.57 5.19
C THR A 35 -1.12 10.46 5.95
N ILE A 36 -0.76 9.41 5.22
CA ILE A 36 0.01 8.26 5.72
C ILE A 36 1.16 8.01 4.76
N GLU A 37 2.40 8.16 5.24
CA GLU A 37 3.58 7.68 4.53
C GLU A 37 3.71 6.18 4.76
N SER A 38 3.63 5.41 3.67
CA SER A 38 3.70 3.95 3.72
C SER A 38 5.04 3.40 3.21
N GLY A 39 5.83 4.21 2.51
CA GLY A 39 7.03 3.79 1.80
C GLY A 39 6.78 2.88 0.59
N LEU A 40 5.50 2.68 0.21
CA LEU A 40 5.10 1.76 -0.86
C LEU A 40 4.94 2.43 -2.22
N SER A 41 4.85 3.75 -2.24
CA SER A 41 4.50 4.55 -3.41
C SER A 41 5.19 5.92 -3.31
N ASP A 42 5.36 6.60 -4.44
CA ASP A 42 5.72 8.02 -4.50
C ASP A 42 4.56 8.95 -4.09
N HIS A 43 3.40 8.38 -3.74
CA HIS A 43 2.26 9.08 -3.16
C HIS A 43 2.06 8.68 -1.69
N LEU A 44 1.72 9.67 -0.85
CA LEU A 44 1.19 9.47 0.49
C LEU A 44 -0.24 8.91 0.41
N GLY A 45 -0.52 7.92 1.24
CA GLY A 45 -1.88 7.43 1.47
C GLY A 45 -2.75 8.48 2.16
N GLN A 46 -4.07 8.34 2.01
CA GLN A 46 -5.05 9.19 2.69
C GLN A 46 -5.90 8.36 3.64
N SER A 47 -6.08 8.85 4.86
CA SER A 47 -6.99 8.26 5.84
C SER A 47 -8.07 9.25 6.20
N ILE A 48 -9.31 8.75 6.28
CA ILE A 48 -10.48 9.50 6.72
C ILE A 48 -11.21 8.64 7.73
N LYS A 49 -11.46 9.22 8.90
CA LYS A 49 -12.25 8.58 9.95
C LYS A 49 -13.55 9.37 10.12
N ILE A 50 -14.66 8.70 9.90
CA ILE A 50 -16.01 9.25 10.07
C ILE A 50 -16.63 8.59 11.30
N LYS A 51 -17.26 9.37 12.18
CA LYS A 51 -18.05 8.80 13.27
C LYS A 51 -19.36 8.25 12.71
N THR A 52 -19.55 6.95 12.81
CA THR A 52 -20.83 6.30 12.50
C THR A 52 -21.60 6.06 13.79
N LYS A 53 -22.93 6.17 13.74
CA LYS A 53 -23.77 5.63 14.80
C LYS A 53 -23.60 4.10 14.78
N PRO A 54 -23.51 3.42 15.94
CA PRO A 54 -23.42 1.97 15.96
C PRO A 54 -24.63 1.39 15.24
N THR A 55 -24.40 0.68 14.15
CA THR A 55 -25.39 -0.25 13.60
C THR A 55 -25.36 -1.51 14.44
N ASP A 56 -26.52 -2.10 14.75
CA ASP A 56 -26.62 -3.35 15.52
C ASP A 56 -25.85 -4.54 14.89
N LYS A 57 -25.40 -4.39 13.64
CA LYS A 57 -24.39 -5.23 13.03
C LYS A 57 -23.01 -4.70 13.42
N GLY A 58 -22.34 -5.42 14.32
CA GLY A 58 -20.98 -5.12 14.75
C GLY A 58 -20.06 -4.86 13.57
N ALA A 59 -19.14 -3.91 13.73
CA ALA A 59 -18.16 -3.59 12.69
C ALA A 59 -17.35 -4.85 12.34
N GLU A 60 -17.40 -5.27 11.07
CA GLU A 60 -16.47 -6.27 10.55
C GLU A 60 -15.11 -5.60 10.40
N TYR A 61 -14.22 -5.85 11.36
CA TYR A 61 -12.82 -5.47 11.24
C TYR A 61 -12.11 -6.52 10.39
N THR A 62 -11.62 -6.13 9.22
CA THR A 62 -10.67 -6.94 8.47
C THR A 62 -9.27 -6.57 8.92
N THR A 63 -8.63 -7.44 9.72
CA THR A 63 -7.22 -7.29 10.06
C THR A 63 -6.39 -7.58 8.81
N THR A 64 -5.66 -6.58 8.33
CA THR A 64 -4.66 -6.73 7.26
C THR A 64 -3.27 -6.68 7.87
N THR A 65 -2.39 -7.61 7.48
CA THR A 65 -1.00 -7.63 7.92
C THR A 65 -0.20 -6.61 7.14
N HIS A 66 0.24 -5.55 7.81
CA HIS A 66 1.23 -4.62 7.25
C HIS A 66 2.62 -5.24 7.39
N ARG A 67 3.33 -5.36 6.26
CA ARG A 67 4.70 -5.88 6.17
C ARG A 67 5.65 -4.70 5.98
N PRO A 68 6.21 -4.12 7.06
CA PRO A 68 7.01 -2.90 6.96
C PRO A 68 8.31 -3.16 6.21
N PHE A 69 8.63 -2.26 5.28
CA PHE A 69 9.89 -2.26 4.54
C PHE A 69 11.03 -1.74 5.43
N SER A 70 11.59 -2.64 6.25
CA SER A 70 12.74 -2.33 7.09
C SER A 70 14.04 -2.36 6.29
N LEU A 71 15.04 -1.59 6.71
CA LEU A 71 16.39 -1.62 6.11
C LEU A 71 16.98 -3.03 6.11
N THR A 72 16.80 -3.76 7.21
CA THR A 72 17.21 -5.16 7.34
C THR A 72 16.47 -6.07 6.35
N GLY A 73 15.16 -5.85 6.16
CA GLY A 73 14.36 -6.56 5.16
C GLY A 73 14.88 -6.32 3.75
N TYR A 74 15.22 -5.07 3.38
CA TYR A 74 15.82 -4.76 2.09
C TYR A 74 17.18 -5.42 1.88
N GLN A 75 18.07 -5.37 2.87
CA GLN A 75 19.39 -6.00 2.79
C GLN A 75 19.26 -7.51 2.56
N LYS A 76 18.39 -8.17 3.33
CA LYS A 76 18.12 -9.60 3.21
C LYS A 76 17.47 -9.94 1.87
N PHE A 77 16.55 -9.11 1.39
CA PHE A 77 15.90 -9.31 0.10
C PHE A 77 16.90 -9.22 -1.06
N PHE A 78 17.77 -8.20 -1.03
CA PHE A 78 18.83 -8.03 -2.01
C PHE A 78 19.81 -9.21 -1.98
N GLU A 79 20.22 -9.67 -0.80
CA GLU A 79 21.08 -10.84 -0.63
C GLU A 79 20.45 -12.11 -1.23
N LEU A 80 19.18 -12.38 -0.91
CA LEU A 80 18.46 -13.54 -1.44
C LEU A 80 18.40 -13.52 -2.97
N LEU A 81 18.06 -12.39 -3.58
CA LEU A 81 17.98 -12.29 -5.04
C LEU A 81 19.35 -12.34 -5.73
N SER A 82 20.39 -11.84 -5.06
CA SER A 82 21.77 -11.85 -5.58
C SER A 82 22.38 -13.25 -5.57
N ASN A 83 21.92 -14.12 -4.67
CA ASN A 83 22.38 -15.50 -4.55
C ASN A 83 21.68 -16.48 -5.53
N ILE A 84 20.74 -15.99 -6.35
CA ILE A 84 20.06 -16.82 -7.34
C ILE A 84 20.89 -16.88 -8.63
N GLU A 85 21.17 -18.10 -9.08
CA GLU A 85 21.79 -18.37 -10.39
C GLU A 85 20.76 -18.18 -11.52
N TRP A 86 20.46 -16.93 -11.87
CA TRP A 86 19.40 -16.55 -12.82
C TRP A 86 19.54 -17.23 -14.19
N LYS A 87 20.77 -17.42 -14.67
CA LYS A 87 20.99 -18.12 -15.94
C LYS A 87 20.51 -19.57 -15.90
N GLN A 88 20.62 -20.25 -14.77
CA GLN A 88 20.15 -21.62 -14.61
C GLN A 88 18.64 -21.66 -14.37
N ALA A 89 18.14 -20.73 -13.55
CA ALA A 89 16.71 -20.63 -13.24
C ALA A 89 15.86 -20.30 -14.48
N LEU A 90 16.31 -19.38 -15.34
CA LEU A 90 15.53 -18.88 -16.47
C LEU A 90 15.67 -19.71 -17.76
N ASN A 91 16.70 -20.55 -17.87
CA ASN A 91 16.93 -21.40 -19.05
C ASN A 91 16.43 -22.84 -18.89
N GLN A 92 15.50 -23.08 -17.96
CA GLN A 92 14.90 -24.40 -17.78
C GLN A 92 13.95 -24.72 -18.95
N CYS A 93 14.21 -25.83 -19.63
CA CYS A 93 13.42 -26.28 -20.76
C CYS A 93 11.95 -26.51 -20.34
N GLY A 94 11.01 -25.90 -21.06
CA GLY A 94 9.57 -26.04 -20.81
C GLY A 94 8.99 -25.16 -19.70
N SER A 95 9.79 -24.28 -19.08
CA SER A 95 9.30 -23.29 -18.12
C SER A 95 9.08 -21.93 -18.79
N ASP A 96 8.08 -21.18 -18.32
CA ASP A 96 7.94 -19.76 -18.65
C ASP A 96 8.96 -18.95 -17.81
N PRO A 97 9.96 -18.30 -18.43
CA PRO A 97 11.01 -17.60 -17.70
C PRO A 97 10.46 -16.50 -16.78
N PHE A 98 9.37 -15.83 -17.19
CA PHE A 98 8.79 -14.77 -16.36
C PHE A 98 8.11 -15.34 -15.12
N SER A 99 7.34 -16.42 -15.26
CA SER A 99 6.74 -17.11 -14.12
C SER A 99 7.80 -17.61 -13.14
N THR A 100 8.91 -18.16 -13.64
CA THR A 100 10.03 -18.58 -12.78
C THR A 100 10.67 -17.40 -12.07
N PHE A 101 10.96 -16.30 -12.78
CA PHE A 101 11.46 -15.07 -12.18
C PHE A 101 10.52 -14.55 -11.08
N PHE A 102 9.24 -14.41 -11.39
CA PHE A 102 8.26 -13.83 -10.48
C PHE A 102 8.07 -14.71 -9.24
N LYS A 103 8.09 -16.03 -9.40
CA LYS A 103 8.04 -16.97 -8.29
C LYS A 103 9.19 -16.75 -7.32
N GLU A 104 10.43 -16.69 -7.82
CA GLU A 104 11.61 -16.49 -6.97
C GLU A 104 11.60 -15.11 -6.31
N PHE A 105 11.25 -14.07 -7.07
CA PHE A 105 11.10 -12.71 -6.54
C PHE A 105 10.06 -12.63 -5.43
N HIS A 106 8.88 -13.20 -5.66
CA HIS A 106 7.78 -13.19 -4.69
C HIS A 106 8.12 -14.01 -3.44
N ASN A 107 8.80 -15.15 -3.59
CA ASN A 107 9.26 -15.93 -2.44
C ASN A 107 10.26 -15.16 -1.59
N ALA A 108 11.25 -14.52 -2.22
CA ALA A 108 12.21 -13.67 -1.51
C ALA A 108 11.51 -12.51 -0.79
N PHE A 109 10.48 -11.92 -1.43
CA PHE A 109 9.69 -10.84 -0.86
C PHE A 109 8.97 -11.29 0.42
N LEU A 110 8.26 -12.41 0.35
CA LEU A 110 7.50 -12.97 1.49
C LEU A 110 8.38 -13.37 2.69
N LEU A 111 9.67 -13.63 2.47
CA LEU A 111 10.64 -13.99 3.52
C LEU A 111 11.29 -12.77 4.19
N CYS A 112 11.19 -11.60 3.58
CA CYS A 112 11.90 -10.39 4.01
C CYS A 112 10.97 -9.30 4.54
N PHE A 113 9.75 -9.26 4.03
CA PHE A 113 8.68 -8.36 4.43
C PHE A 113 7.50 -9.23 4.79
#